data_AF-F3FJM4-F1
#
_entry.id   AF-F3FJM4-F1
#
_cell.length_a   1.000
_cell.length_b   1.000
_cell.length_c   1.000
_cell.angle_alpha   90.00
_cell.angle_beta   90.00
_cell.angle_gamma   90.00
#
_symmetry.space_group_name_H-M   'P 1'
#
loop_
_entity.id
_entity.type
_entity.pdbx_description
1 polymer ?
#
loop_
_entity_poly.entity_id
_entity_poly.type
_entity_poly.pdbx_seq_one_letter_code
_entity_poly.pdbx_strand_id
1 'polypeptide(L)'
;MIICGVEIKGSEAIFALATRRNGDIEHLPLATKKLALEDDDEAANVKAFSTQLAGFVRENGISHVVIKKRSKKGEFAGGPTTFKIETIFQLMSDCNVVLISPQTINAQNKKHTFALPDTLNKYQHEAYKAACAGVMKSV
;
A
#
# COMPACT_ATOMS: atom_id res chain seq x y z
N MET A 1 11.17 -6.83 9.80
CA MET A 1 9.83 -6.91 9.16
C MET A 1 9.68 -5.73 8.22
N ILE A 2 9.40 -5.96 6.93
CA ILE A 2 9.17 -4.88 5.95
C ILE A 2 7.67 -4.79 5.69
N ILE A 3 7.11 -3.60 5.88
CA ILE A 3 5.71 -3.29 5.62
C ILE A 3 5.63 -2.42 4.37
N CYS A 4 4.83 -2.84 3.40
CA CYS A 4 4.44 -2.03 2.25
C CYS A 4 3.10 -1.34 2.54
N GLY A 5 3.11 -0.01 2.56
CA GLY A 5 1.89 0.77 2.55
C GLY A 5 1.42 1.01 1.12
N VAL A 6 0.10 0.91 0.91
CA VAL A 6 -0.53 1.03 -0.40
C VAL A 6 -1.63 2.07 -0.38
N GLU A 7 -1.54 3.04 -1.29
CA GLU A 7 -2.68 3.87 -1.70
C GLU A 7 -3.14 3.44 -3.09
N ILE A 8 -4.42 3.15 -3.26
CA ILE A 8 -5.01 2.83 -4.56
C ILE A 8 -5.68 4.10 -5.11
N LYS A 9 -5.28 4.54 -6.29
CA LYS A 9 -5.79 5.75 -6.95
C LYS A 9 -6.07 5.48 -8.42
N GLY A 10 -7.34 5.52 -8.81
CA GLY A 10 -7.76 5.15 -10.17
C GLY A 10 -7.43 3.68 -10.44
N SER A 11 -6.59 3.43 -11.43
CA SER A 11 -6.06 2.10 -11.75
C SER A 11 -4.66 1.84 -11.19
N GLU A 12 -4.11 2.74 -10.37
CA GLU A 12 -2.75 2.60 -9.84
C GLU A 12 -2.75 2.16 -8.38
N ALA A 13 -1.87 1.21 -8.07
CA ALA A 13 -1.43 0.91 -6.71
C ALA A 13 -0.10 1.61 -6.45
N ILE A 14 -0.06 2.54 -5.50
CA ILE A 14 1.11 3.35 -5.16
C ILE A 14 1.74 2.81 -3.88
N PHE A 15 3.06 2.66 -3.88
CA PHE A 15 3.80 1.96 -2.82
C PHE A 15 4.72 2.89 -2.04
N ALA A 16 4.92 2.55 -0.77
CA ALA A 16 6.04 3.01 0.04
C ALA A 16 6.37 1.96 1.11
N LEU A 17 7.66 1.77 1.38
CA LEU A 17 8.10 0.79 2.37
C LEU A 17 8.51 1.46 3.67
N ALA A 18 8.12 0.84 4.77
CA ALA A 18 8.60 1.19 6.09
C ALA A 18 9.07 -0.07 6.83
N THR A 19 10.08 0.09 7.66
CA THR A 19 10.50 -0.92 8.62
C THR A 19 10.73 -0.29 9.99
N ARG A 20 10.90 -1.14 11.01
CA ARG A 20 11.31 -0.69 12.34
C ARG A 20 12.76 -1.08 12.57
N ARG A 21 13.62 -0.09 12.76
CA ARG A 21 15.04 -0.28 13.10
C ARG A 21 15.37 0.52 14.35
N ASN A 22 15.95 -0.14 15.35
CA ASN A 22 16.33 0.48 16.63
C ASN A 22 15.19 1.23 17.35
N GLY A 23 13.95 0.77 17.16
CA GLY A 23 12.77 1.39 17.77
C GLY A 23 12.07 2.42 16.89
N ASP A 24 12.77 2.98 15.90
CA ASP A 24 12.29 4.03 15.00
C ASP A 24 11.78 3.49 13.67
N ILE A 25 10.93 4.29 13.01
CA ILE A 25 10.43 4.01 11.67
C ILE A 25 11.47 4.48 10.65
N GLU A 26 11.85 3.58 9.76
CA GLU A 26 12.77 3.85 8.65
C GLU A 26 12.07 3.61 7.32
N HIS A 27 12.24 4.56 6.40
CA HIS A 27 11.80 4.41 5.01
C HIS A 27 12.84 3.62 4.20
N LEU A 28 12.36 2.65 3.42
CA LEU A 28 13.21 1.90 2.49
C LEU A 28 12.94 2.36 1.05
N PRO A 29 13.98 2.80 0.29
CA PRO A 29 13.81 3.22 -1.10
C PRO A 29 13.26 2.10 -1.98
N LEU A 30 12.39 2.48 -2.92
CA LEU A 30 11.82 1.59 -3.94
C LEU A 30 12.23 2.04 -5.34
N ALA A 31 12.64 1.08 -6.17
CA ALA A 31 12.76 1.29 -7.62
C ALA A 31 11.37 1.41 -8.25
N THR A 32 10.51 0.41 -8.02
CA THR A 32 9.12 0.40 -8.48
C THR A 32 8.22 1.04 -7.42
N LYS A 33 7.75 2.26 -7.71
CA LYS A 33 6.96 3.09 -6.77
C LYS A 33 5.45 2.96 -6.93
N LYS A 34 5.01 2.39 -8.05
CA LYS A 34 3.61 2.10 -8.35
C LYS A 34 3.50 1.05 -9.45
N LEU A 35 2.36 0.35 -9.50
CA LEU A 35 1.94 -0.50 -10.61
C LEU A 35 0.54 -0.08 -11.05
N ALA A 36 0.29 -0.10 -12.35
CA ALA A 36 -1.03 0.17 -12.91
C ALA A 36 -1.68 -1.15 -13.34
N LEU A 37 -2.96 -1.32 -12.98
CA LEU A 37 -3.82 -2.28 -13.64
C LEU A 37 -4.24 -1.65 -14.97
N GLU A 38 -3.99 -2.35 -16.08
CA GLU A 38 -4.48 -1.93 -17.40
C GLU A 38 -6.00 -2.17 -17.49
N ASP A 39 -6.54 -2.42 -18.69
CA ASP A 39 -7.97 -2.73 -18.85
C ASP A 39 -8.37 -3.85 -17.90
N ASP A 40 -9.22 -3.54 -16.93
CA ASP A 40 -9.57 -4.44 -15.84
C ASP A 40 -10.68 -5.41 -16.19
N ASP A 41 -11.29 -5.28 -17.37
CA ASP A 41 -12.20 -6.27 -17.94
C ASP A 41 -11.45 -7.38 -18.69
N GLU A 42 -10.19 -7.13 -19.08
CA GLU A 42 -9.32 -8.12 -19.69
C GLU A 42 -8.64 -9.01 -18.64
N ALA A 43 -9.02 -10.29 -18.62
CA ALA A 43 -8.47 -11.27 -17.66
C ALA A 43 -6.95 -11.43 -17.74
N ALA A 44 -6.36 -11.22 -18.93
CA ALA A 44 -4.91 -11.25 -19.12
C ALA A 44 -4.21 -10.14 -18.32
N ASN A 45 -4.76 -8.93 -18.31
CA ASN A 45 -4.22 -7.79 -17.60
C ASN A 45 -4.31 -7.96 -16.08
N VAL A 46 -5.44 -8.49 -15.59
CA VAL A 46 -5.63 -8.81 -14.18
C VAL A 46 -4.59 -9.84 -13.69
N LYS A 47 -4.36 -10.89 -14.48
CA LYS A 47 -3.35 -11.92 -14.17
C LYS A 47 -1.92 -11.37 -14.24
N ALA A 48 -1.63 -10.53 -15.23
CA ALA A 48 -0.32 -9.89 -15.37
C ALA A 48 -0.03 -8.97 -14.17
N PHE A 49 -1.01 -8.15 -13.76
CA PHE A 49 -0.91 -7.30 -12.57
C PHE A 49 -0.66 -8.14 -11.31
N SER A 50 -1.43 -9.21 -11.10
CA SER A 50 -1.24 -10.12 -9.97
C SER A 50 0.16 -10.75 -9.95
N THR A 51 0.67 -11.17 -11.11
CA THR A 51 2.02 -11.75 -11.24
C THR A 51 3.11 -10.74 -10.93
N GLN A 52 3.00 -9.52 -11.49
CA GLN A 52 3.93 -8.42 -11.22
C GLN A 52 3.94 -8.04 -9.74
N LEU A 53 2.75 -8.01 -9.12
CA LEU A 53 2.60 -7.67 -7.71
C LEU A 53 3.24 -8.73 -6.80
N ALA A 54 3.04 -10.01 -7.09
CA ALA A 54 3.69 -11.10 -6.37
C ALA A 54 5.23 -11.06 -6.52
N GLY A 55 5.72 -10.74 -7.72
CA GLY A 55 7.15 -10.50 -7.97
C GLY A 55 7.68 -9.35 -7.09
N PHE A 56 7.00 -8.20 -7.14
CA PHE A 56 7.34 -7.02 -6.33
C PHE A 56 7.40 -7.33 -4.83
N VAL A 57 6.43 -8.07 -4.29
CA VAL A 57 6.42 -8.47 -2.87
C VAL A 57 7.63 -9.32 -2.51
N ARG A 58 7.93 -10.34 -3.32
CA ARG A 58 9.06 -11.25 -3.09
C ARG A 58 10.41 -10.55 -3.23
N GLU A 59 10.60 -9.78 -4.29
CA GLU A 59 11.84 -9.04 -4.58
C GLU A 59 12.21 -8.05 -3.47
N ASN A 60 11.22 -7.44 -2.83
CA ASN A 60 11.44 -6.44 -1.78
C ASN A 60 11.35 -7.01 -0.35
N GLY A 61 11.21 -8.34 -0.20
CA GLY A 61 11.08 -8.99 1.10
C GLY A 61 9.90 -8.48 1.93
N ILE A 62 8.82 -8.09 1.27
CA ILE A 62 7.63 -7.53 1.92
C ILE A 62 6.92 -8.65 2.68
N SER A 63 6.80 -8.46 3.99
CA SER A 63 6.10 -9.41 4.87
C SER A 63 4.63 -9.06 5.07
N HIS A 64 4.30 -7.76 4.99
CA HIS A 64 2.97 -7.23 5.27
C HIS A 64 2.62 -6.12 4.29
N VAL A 65 1.37 -6.10 3.85
CA VAL A 65 0.79 -5.06 3.02
C VAL A 65 -0.32 -4.36 3.81
N VAL A 66 -0.24 -3.04 3.89
CA VAL A 66 -1.25 -2.19 4.54
C VAL A 66 -1.90 -1.31 3.51
N ILE A 67 -3.15 -1.60 3.18
CA ILE A 67 -3.93 -0.84 2.20
C ILE A 67 -4.71 0.25 2.93
N LYS A 68 -4.57 1.50 2.48
CA LYS A 68 -5.47 2.59 2.86
C LYS A 68 -6.86 2.32 2.31
N LYS A 69 -7.78 1.93 3.20
CA LYS A 69 -9.15 1.51 2.85
C LYS A 69 -9.90 2.61 2.09
N ARG A 70 -10.57 2.24 1.01
CA ARG A 70 -11.49 3.11 0.25
C ARG A 70 -12.92 2.97 0.76
N SER A 71 -13.69 4.06 0.74
CA SER A 71 -15.13 4.03 1.02
C SER A 71 -15.87 3.31 -0.11
N LYS A 72 -16.85 2.47 0.22
CA LYS A 72 -17.67 1.75 -0.79
C LYS A 72 -18.87 2.56 -1.30
N LYS A 73 -19.17 3.70 -0.66
CA LYS A 73 -20.32 4.56 -0.93
C LYS A 73 -19.97 6.02 -0.64
N GLY A 74 -20.76 6.95 -1.18
CA GLY A 74 -20.59 8.39 -1.03
C GLY A 74 -19.76 9.01 -2.15
N GLU A 75 -19.70 10.34 -2.16
CA GLU A 75 -19.05 11.16 -3.21
C GLU A 75 -17.56 10.80 -3.42
N PHE A 76 -16.89 10.33 -2.37
CA PHE A 76 -15.46 9.97 -2.41
C PHE A 76 -15.22 8.45 -2.42
N ALA A 77 -16.19 7.66 -2.88
CA ALA A 77 -16.07 6.22 -2.95
C ALA A 77 -14.95 5.74 -3.90
N GLY A 78 -14.41 4.55 -3.62
CA GLY A 78 -13.57 3.83 -4.59
C GLY A 78 -14.34 3.49 -5.86
N GLY A 79 -13.68 3.61 -7.01
CA GLY A 79 -14.22 3.10 -8.27
C GLY A 79 -14.08 1.57 -8.34
N PRO A 80 -14.80 0.89 -9.25
CA PRO A 80 -14.76 -0.57 -9.39
C PRO A 80 -13.33 -1.13 -9.53
N THR A 81 -12.51 -0.53 -10.39
CA THR A 81 -11.11 -0.91 -10.63
C THR A 81 -10.28 -0.90 -9.33
N THR A 82 -10.53 0.06 -8.43
CA THR A 82 -9.81 0.13 -7.15
C THR A 82 -10.08 -1.09 -6.26
N PHE A 83 -11.30 -1.64 -6.31
CA PHE A 83 -11.67 -2.83 -5.55
C PHE A 83 -11.18 -4.12 -6.22
N LYS A 84 -11.03 -4.17 -7.55
CA LYS A 84 -10.32 -5.28 -8.22
C LYS A 84 -8.86 -5.32 -7.76
N ILE A 85 -8.16 -4.18 -7.75
CA ILE A 85 -6.79 -4.09 -7.22
C ILE A 85 -6.71 -4.53 -5.76
N GLU A 86 -7.60 -4.02 -4.89
CA GLU A 86 -7.70 -4.42 -3.47
C GLU A 86 -7.87 -5.94 -3.33
N THR A 87 -8.75 -6.54 -4.13
CA THR A 87 -9.00 -7.98 -4.13
C THR A 87 -7.76 -8.77 -4.52
N ILE A 88 -7.02 -8.33 -5.55
CA ILE A 88 -5.80 -9.00 -5.99
C ILE A 88 -4.75 -9.03 -4.87
N PHE A 89 -4.60 -7.93 -4.12
CA PHE A 89 -3.76 -7.92 -2.91
C PHE A 89 -4.26 -8.94 -1.89
N GLN A 90 -5.55 -8.93 -1.56
CA GLN A 90 -6.13 -9.79 -0.53
C GLN A 90 -6.05 -11.30 -0.85
N LEU A 91 -5.90 -11.66 -2.12
CA LEU A 91 -5.72 -13.05 -2.56
C LEU A 91 -4.26 -13.54 -2.49
N MET A 92 -3.29 -12.66 -2.19
CA MET A 92 -1.88 -13.05 -2.12
C MET A 92 -1.61 -14.00 -0.94
N SER A 93 -0.88 -15.08 -1.21
CA SER A 93 -0.42 -16.05 -0.19
C SER A 93 0.89 -15.64 0.50
N ASP A 94 1.69 -14.79 -0.15
CA ASP A 94 3.09 -14.59 0.19
C ASP A 94 3.30 -13.56 1.31
N CYS A 95 2.26 -12.81 1.68
CA CYS A 95 2.32 -11.77 2.70
C CYS A 95 0.95 -11.58 3.39
N ASN A 96 0.97 -11.03 4.60
CA ASN A 96 -0.26 -10.65 5.30
C ASN A 96 -0.79 -9.33 4.76
N VAL A 97 -2.08 -9.27 4.43
CA VAL A 97 -2.71 -8.08 3.84
C VAL A 97 -3.79 -7.57 4.78
N VAL A 98 -3.67 -6.29 5.18
CA VAL A 98 -4.64 -5.63 6.07
C VAL A 98 -5.12 -4.30 5.49
N LEU A 99 -6.37 -3.96 5.78
CA LEU A 99 -6.96 -2.69 5.38
C LEU A 99 -7.09 -1.79 6.61
N ILE A 100 -6.55 -0.57 6.53
CA ILE A 100 -6.65 0.43 7.60
C ILE A 100 -7.45 1.62 7.10
N SER A 101 -8.38 2.12 7.94
CA SER A 101 -9.18 3.28 7.60
C SER A 101 -8.32 4.55 7.51
N PRO A 102 -8.66 5.51 6.63
CA PRO A 102 -7.98 6.80 6.58
C PRO A 102 -7.97 7.52 7.93
N GLN A 103 -9.05 7.40 8.72
CA GLN A 103 -9.12 7.98 10.07
C GLN A 103 -8.06 7.38 11.00
N THR A 104 -7.86 6.06 10.97
CA THR A 104 -6.83 5.41 11.80
C THR A 104 -5.43 5.81 11.34
N ILE A 105 -5.16 5.87 10.03
CA ILE A 105 -3.86 6.32 9.50
C ILE A 105 -3.57 7.76 9.97
N ASN A 106 -4.55 8.65 9.83
CA ASN A 106 -4.41 10.05 10.26
C ASN A 106 -4.21 10.18 11.77
N ALA A 107 -4.91 9.39 12.57
CA ALA A 107 -4.75 9.36 14.03
C ALA A 107 -3.33 8.91 14.43
N GLN A 108 -2.80 7.87 13.79
CA GLN A 108 -1.42 7.42 14.03
C GLN A 108 -0.41 8.48 13.60
N ASN A 109 -0.60 9.08 12.42
CA ASN A 109 0.26 10.15 11.93
C ASN A 109 0.26 11.37 12.85
N LYS A 110 -0.89 11.76 13.41
CA LYS A 110 -0.99 12.87 14.37
C LYS A 110 -0.30 12.54 15.70
N LYS A 111 -0.39 11.29 16.16
CA LYS A 111 0.19 10.85 17.43
C LYS A 111 1.71 10.73 17.37
N HIS A 112 2.24 10.25 16.25
CA HIS A 112 3.65 9.91 16.09
C HIS A 112 4.42 10.88 15.20
N THR A 113 3.73 11.82 14.54
CA THR A 113 4.30 12.84 13.66
C THR A 113 5.26 12.21 12.65
N PHE A 114 4.74 11.32 11.80
CA PHE A 114 5.60 10.61 10.84
C PHE A 114 6.32 11.61 9.94
N ALA A 115 7.63 11.68 10.07
CA ALA A 115 8.48 12.45 9.16
C ALA A 115 8.33 11.87 7.75
N LEU A 116 8.14 12.73 6.75
CA LEU A 116 8.09 12.34 5.36
C LEU A 116 9.50 12.48 4.77
N PRO A 117 10.18 11.37 4.43
CA PRO A 117 11.50 11.44 3.80
C PRO A 117 11.47 12.20 2.48
N ASP A 118 12.48 13.02 2.23
CA ASP A 118 12.64 13.76 0.95
C ASP A 118 12.82 12.83 -0.26
N THR A 119 13.16 11.56 -0.02
CA THR A 119 13.25 10.52 -1.05
C THR A 119 11.88 10.11 -1.61
N LEU A 120 10.78 10.45 -0.92
CA LEU A 120 9.43 10.14 -1.37
C LEU A 120 8.93 11.18 -2.36
N ASN A 121 8.25 10.72 -3.41
CA ASN A 121 7.42 11.63 -4.19
C ASN A 121 6.16 12.01 -3.41
N LYS A 122 5.63 13.21 -3.67
CA LYS A 122 4.38 13.69 -3.04
C LYS A 122 3.21 12.71 -3.16
N TYR A 123 3.10 11.99 -4.28
CA TYR A 123 2.04 11.02 -4.51
C TYR A 123 2.18 9.74 -3.66
N GLN A 124 3.36 9.47 -3.06
CA GLN A 124 3.60 8.31 -2.20
C GLN A 124 3.33 8.59 -0.72
N HIS A 125 3.08 9.85 -0.34
CA HIS A 125 2.97 10.23 1.07
C HIS A 125 1.87 9.47 1.82
N GLU A 126 0.71 9.25 1.19
CA GLU A 126 -0.40 8.54 1.81
C GLU A 126 -0.13 7.04 1.93
N ALA A 127 0.53 6.44 0.93
CA ALA A 127 1.04 5.08 1.00
C ALA A 127 2.05 4.93 2.16
N TYR A 128 2.97 5.88 2.30
CA TYR A 128 3.97 5.84 3.38
C TYR A 128 3.35 5.97 4.77
N LYS A 129 2.39 6.88 4.96
CA LYS A 129 1.64 6.98 6.22
C LYS A 129 0.90 5.68 6.55
N ALA A 130 0.38 4.97 5.55
CA ALA A 130 -0.22 3.65 5.75
C ALA A 130 0.82 2.63 6.24
N ALA A 131 2.01 2.60 5.62
CA ALA A 131 3.12 1.74 6.07
C ALA A 131 3.51 2.03 7.53
N CYS A 132 3.72 3.30 7.87
CA CYS A 132 4.06 3.74 9.23
C CYS A 132 2.97 3.36 10.24
N ALA A 133 1.69 3.55 9.89
CA ALA A 133 0.58 3.13 10.73
C ALA A 133 0.57 1.61 10.94
N GLY A 134 0.94 0.83 9.93
CA GLY A 134 1.18 -0.60 10.04
C GLY A 134 2.26 -0.93 11.07
N VAL A 135 3.42 -0.28 10.96
CA VAL A 135 4.55 -0.48 11.87
C VAL A 135 4.14 -0.20 13.32
N MET A 136 3.37 0.87 13.55
CA MET A 136 2.92 1.24 14.88
C MET A 136 1.88 0.30 15.47
N LYS A 137 1.08 -0.35 14.63
CA LYS A 137 0.05 -1.31 15.07
C LYS A 137 0.56 -2.75 15.16
N SER A 138 1.82 -3.00 14.78
CA SER A 138 2.43 -4.34 14.71
C SER A 138 1.57 -5.34 13.94
N VAL A 139 0.95 -4.86 12.85
CA VAL A 139 0.07 -5.65 11.98
C VAL A 139 0.81 -6.23 10.79
#